data_AF-A0A076MXC9-F1
#
_entry.id   AF-A0A076MXC9-F1
#
_cell.length_a   1.000
_cell.length_b   1.000
_cell.length_c   1.000
_cell.angle_alpha   90.00
_cell.angle_beta   90.00
_cell.angle_gamma   90.00
#
_symmetry.space_group_name_H-M   'P 1'
#
loop_
_entity.id
_entity.type
_entity.pdbx_description
1 polymer ?
#
loop_
_entity_poly.entity_id
_entity_poly.type
_entity_poly.pdbx_seq_one_letter_code
_entity_poly.pdbx_strand_id
1 'polypeptide(L)' 'MLSATLRSLVLDGLAQRRVEATVPPSVHCRLTDLGLSLESALAVVRDWAETHMAEIDRAAAEGS' A
#
# COMPACT_ATOMS: atom_id res chain seq x y z
N MET A 1 -6.10 1.77 -9.86
CA MET A 1 -6.93 0.53 -9.89
C MET A 1 -6.33 -0.50 -8.92
N LEU A 2 -7.07 -0.92 -7.89
CA LEU A 2 -6.56 -1.81 -6.83
C LEU A 2 -6.05 -3.17 -7.34
N SER A 3 -6.72 -3.76 -8.33
CA SER A 3 -6.34 -5.05 -8.91
C SER A 3 -5.00 -5.02 -9.66
N ALA A 4 -4.62 -3.88 -10.25
CA ALA A 4 -3.34 -3.70 -10.91
C ALA A 4 -2.21 -3.56 -9.89
N THR A 5 -2.42 -2.76 -8.84
CA THR A 5 -1.46 -2.59 -7.74
C THR A 5 -1.18 -3.90 -7.02
N LEU A 6 -2.23 -4.64 -6.65
CA LEU A 6 -2.08 -5.95 -6.00
C LEU A 6 -1.33 -6.95 -6.89
N ARG A 7 -1.53 -6.89 -8.21
CA ARG A 7 -0.80 -7.75 -9.15
C ARG A 7 0.69 -7.44 -9.18
N SER A 8 1.07 -6.16 -9.19
CA SER A 8 2.48 -5.75 -9.09
C SER A 8 3.10 -6.28 -7.79
N LEU A 9 2.46 -6.02 -6.65
CA LEU A 9 2.98 -6.46 -5.35
C LEU A 9 3.17 -7.98 -5.27
N VAL A 10 2.31 -8.76 -5.92
CA VAL A 10 2.47 -10.22 -6.00
C VAL A 10 3.64 -10.62 -6.90
N LEU A 11 3.81 -9.96 -8.05
CA LEU A 11 4.93 -10.20 -8.96
C LEU A 11 6.28 -9.82 -8.33
N ASP A 12 6.30 -8.74 -7.56
CA ASP A 12 7.48 -8.22 -6.86
C ASP A 12 7.81 -9.00 -5.58
N GLY A 13 6.98 -9.99 -5.21
CA GLY A 13 7.18 -10.82 -4.02
C GLY A 13 6.83 -10.15 -2.70
N LEU A 14 6.21 -8.96 -2.74
CA LEU A 14 5.75 -8.20 -1.57
C LEU A 14 4.42 -8.70 -1.01
N ALA A 15 3.60 -9.32 -1.86
CA ALA A 15 2.33 -9.92 -1.46
C ALA A 15 2.19 -11.35 -1.97
N GLN A 16 1.44 -12.17 -1.26
CA GLN A 16 1.06 -13.52 -1.67
C GLN A 16 -0.45 -13.59 -1.89
N ARG A 17 -0.86 -14.18 -3.01
CA ARG A 17 -2.26 -14.48 -3.33
C ARG A 17 -2.57 -15.95 -3.08
N ARG A 18 -3.64 -16.23 -2.34
CA ARG A 18 -4.20 -17.57 -2.12
C ARG A 18 -5.64 -17.60 -2.59
N VAL A 19 -6.00 -18.58 -3.42
CA VAL A 19 -7.39 -18.85 -3.79
C VAL A 19 -7.91 -19.97 -2.89
N GLU A 20 -9.07 -19.76 -2.28
CA GLU A 20 -9.75 -20.76 -1.46
C GLU A 20 -10.98 -21.28 -2.20
N ALA A 21 -11.09 -22.62 -2.29
CA ALA A 21 -12.15 -23.31 -3.01
C ALA A 21 -13.47 -23.34 -2.20
N THR A 22 -14.00 -22.17 -1.89
CA THR A 22 -15.35 -21.99 -1.32
C THR A 22 -16.40 -21.82 -2.41
N VAL A 23 -17.68 -21.85 -2.05
CA VAL A 23 -18.79 -21.44 -2.95
C VAL A 23 -19.44 -20.19 -2.36
N PRO A 24 -19.29 -19.00 -2.98
CA PRO A 24 -18.43 -18.69 -4.15
C PRO A 24 -16.93 -18.74 -3.80
N PRO A 25 -16.01 -18.86 -4.79
CA PRO A 25 -14.57 -18.89 -4.54
C PRO A 25 -14.07 -17.60 -3.88
N SER A 26 -13.23 -17.75 -2.85
CA SER A 26 -12.66 -16.64 -2.11
C SER A 26 -11.19 -16.41 -2.49
N VAL A 27 -10.77 -15.14 -2.52
CA VAL A 27 -9.37 -14.77 -2.77
C VAL A 27 -8.84 -14.01 -1.57
N HIS A 28 -7.71 -14.48 -1.06
CA HIS A 28 -7.01 -13.85 0.05
C HIS A 28 -5.67 -13.33 -0.44
N CYS A 29 -5.38 -12.09 -0.09
CA CYS A 29 -4.07 -11.49 -0.28
C CYS A 29 -3.49 -11.17 1.09
N ARG A 30 -2.20 -11.46 1.28
CA ARG A 30 -1.44 -11.08 2.48
C ARG A 30 -0.08 -10.55 2.07
N LEU A 31 0.55 -9.76 2.93
CA LEU A 31 1.96 -9.42 2.77
C LEU A 31 2.83 -10.65 3.02
N THR A 32 3.97 -10.73 2.32
CA THR A 32 5.06 -11.65 2.64
C THR A 32 5.95 -11.06 3.74
N ASP A 33 6.94 -11.81 4.22
CA ASP A 33 7.93 -11.27 5.16
C ASP A 33 8.70 -10.08 4.55
N LEU A 34 8.97 -10.13 3.24
CA LEU A 34 9.56 -9.02 2.49
C LEU A 34 8.60 -7.82 2.39
N GLY A 35 7.31 -8.07 2.17
CA GLY A 35 6.30 -7.00 2.17
C GLY A 35 6.13 -6.35 3.54
N LEU A 36 6.21 -7.14 4.62
CA LEU A 36 6.14 -6.63 5.99
C LEU A 36 7.37 -5.82 6.37
N SER A 37 8.56 -6.13 5.84
CA SER A 37 9.77 -5.35 6.15
C SER A 37 9.70 -3.90 5.62
N LEU A 38 8.87 -3.63 4.61
CA LEU A 38 8.61 -2.27 4.12
C LEU A 38 7.82 -1.39 5.10
N GLU A 39 7.13 -1.98 6.08
CA GLU A 39 6.28 -1.24 7.01
C GLU A 39 7.07 -0.16 7.77
N SER A 40 8.29 -0.48 8.18
CA SER A 40 9.18 0.49 8.85
C SER A 40 9.58 1.67 7.93
N ALA A 41 9.89 1.41 6.66
CA ALA A 41 10.24 2.46 5.71
C ALA A 41 9.04 3.34 5.36
N LEU A 42 7.87 2.73 5.15
CA LEU A 42 6.62 3.44 4.88
C LEU A 42 6.16 4.27 6.08
N ALA A 43 6.40 3.79 7.31
CA ALA A 43 6.10 4.55 8.52
C ALA A 43 6.86 5.88 8.57
N VAL A 44 8.15 5.89 8.24
CA VAL A 44 8.94 7.13 8.19
C VAL A 44 8.38 8.12 7.17
N VAL A 45 8.02 7.64 5.98
CA VAL A 45 7.43 8.48 4.93
C VAL A 45 6.07 9.03 5.38
N ARG A 46 5.24 8.19 6.01
CA ARG A 46 3.94 8.58 6.53
C ARG A 46 4.09 9.67 7.61
N ASP A 47 4.96 9.44 8.59
CA ASP A 47 5.16 10.39 9.70
C ASP A 47 5.67 11.74 9.20
N TRP A 48 6.59 11.74 8.23
CA TRP A 48 7.02 12.97 7.56
C TRP A 48 5.85 13.66 6.84
N ALA A 49 5.07 12.91 6.07
CA ALA A 49 3.95 13.46 5.31
C ALA A 49 2.92 14.10 6.25
N GLU A 50 2.50 13.36 7.29
CA GLU A 50 1.56 13.84 8.31
C GLU A 50 2.05 15.13 8.99
N THR A 51 3.34 15.22 9.27
CA THR A 51 3.95 16.43 9.86
C THR A 51 3.87 17.65 8.93
N HIS A 52 3.95 17.45 7.61
CA HIS A 52 4.04 18.54 6.63
C HIS A 52 2.74 18.78 5.84
N MET A 53 1.68 18.01 6.10
CA MET A 53 0.40 18.15 5.38
C MET A 53 -0.14 19.58 5.39
N ALA A 54 -0.10 20.27 6.53
CA ALA A 54 -0.60 21.63 6.65
C ALA A 54 0.21 22.66 5.83
N GLU A 55 1.51 22.41 5.62
CA GLU A 55 2.35 23.25 4.77
C GLU A 55 2.05 23.01 3.29
N ILE A 56 1.89 21.73 2.90
CA ILE A 56 1.53 21.31 1.55
C ILE A 56 0.16 21.91 1.16
N ASP A 57 -0.84 21.80 2.04
CA ASP A 57 -2.18 22.33 1.78
C ASP A 57 -2.17 23.86 1.59
N ARG A 58 -1.35 24.57 2.37
CA ARG A 58 -1.19 26.02 2.23
C ARG A 58 -0.55 26.39 0.89
N ALA A 59 0.54 25.71 0.52
CA ALA A 59 1.21 25.94 -0.76
C ALA A 59 0.28 25.64 -1.95
N ALA A 60 -0.56 24.61 -1.85
CA ALA A 60 -1.54 24.27 -2.89
C ALA A 60 -2.65 25.34 -3.03
N ALA A 61 -3.06 25.96 -1.92
CA ALA A 61 -4.07 27.02 -1.93
C ALA A 61 -3.55 28.35 -2.49
N GLU A 62 -2.26 28.66 -2.31
CA GLU A 62 -1.62 29.88 -2.83
C GLU A 62 -1.33 29.82 -4.34
N GLY A 63 -1.26 28.63 -4.92
CA GLY A 63 -1.00 28.41 -6.34
C GLY A 63 -2.24 28.26 -7.22
N SER A 64 -3.45 28.33 -6.65
CA SER A 64 -4.74 28.27 -7.37
C SER A 64 -5.41 29.63 -7.46
#